data_AF-A0A942NCK6-F1
#
_entry.id   AF-A0A942NCK6-F1
#
_cell.length_a   1.000
_cell.length_b   1.000
_cell.length_c   1.000
_cell.angle_alpha   90.00
_cell.angle_beta   90.00
_cell.angle_gamma   90.00
#
_symmetry.space_group_name_H-M   'P 1'
#
loop_
_entity.id
_entity.type
_entity.pdbx_description
1 polymer ?
#
loop_
_entity_poly.entity_id
_entity_poly.type
_entity_poly.pdbx_seq_one_letter_code
_entity_poly.pdbx_strand_id
1 'polypeptide(L)'
;MSQRQDIEAKLALYDELNGILGAMRSFALAELKRIGRHETAQQQVMDTLALAVQDLAAYLPAAAVSPLTAQNRLNDIWVVLGSARGFCGSFNEDVIRVWRQQAQPGNPTILVGERLRGLLAGDDLIGIPGAESGLDASAAIDRILDAVAALRLDDPAEFGLIVCVRDDRAARCQRLWPLLSHAPASAGYPPLTLMPAAEVA
;
A
#
# COMPACT_ATOMS: atom_id res chain seq x y z
N MET A 1 24.44 10.20 46.27
CA MET A 1 24.06 9.17 45.29
C MET A 1 25.34 8.47 44.87
N SER A 2 25.49 7.18 45.19
CA SER A 2 26.73 6.46 44.85
C SER A 2 26.62 5.90 43.43
N GLN A 3 27.73 5.80 42.70
CA GLN A 3 27.76 5.20 41.36
C GLN A 3 27.10 3.81 41.30
N ARG A 4 27.13 3.07 42.41
CA ARG A 4 26.48 1.75 42.51
C ARG A 4 24.96 1.84 42.47
N GLN A 5 24.36 2.80 43.17
CA GLN A 5 22.90 3.00 43.16
C GLN A 5 22.42 3.41 41.77
N ASP A 6 23.19 4.25 41.06
CA ASP A 6 22.86 4.66 39.70
C ASP A 6 22.94 3.48 38.70
N ILE A 7 23.90 2.56 38.91
CA ILE A 7 24.03 1.33 38.10
C ILE A 7 22.87 0.37 38.39
N GLU A 8 22.53 0.14 39.66
CA GLU A 8 21.41 -0.72 40.06
C GLU A 8 20.08 -0.20 39.50
N ALA A 9 19.85 1.12 39.53
CA ALA A 9 18.68 1.75 38.93
C ALA A 9 18.61 1.56 37.40
N LYS A 10 19.76 1.67 36.70
CA LYS A 10 19.83 1.42 35.25
C LYS A 10 19.56 -0.03 34.90
N LEU A 11 20.07 -0.99 35.68
CA LEU A 11 19.82 -2.41 35.47
C LEU A 11 18.34 -2.74 35.63
N ALA A 12 17.70 -2.23 36.69
CA ALA A 12 16.27 -2.41 36.90
C ALA A 12 15.44 -1.84 35.73
N LEU A 13 15.81 -0.66 35.23
CA LEU A 13 15.16 -0.07 34.06
C LEU A 13 15.32 -0.93 32.79
N TYR A 14 16.51 -1.49 32.56
CA TYR A 14 16.74 -2.36 31.39
C TYR A 14 15.96 -3.67 31.48
N ASP A 15 15.81 -4.25 32.67
CA ASP A 15 14.98 -5.44 32.87
C ASP A 15 13.51 -5.15 32.60
N GLU A 16 13.00 -4.00 33.05
CA GLU A 16 11.64 -3.55 32.77
C GLU A 16 11.41 -3.35 31.26
N LEU A 17 12.34 -2.66 30.59
CA LEU A 17 12.29 -2.44 29.14
C LEU A 17 12.33 -3.78 28.37
N ASN A 18 13.15 -4.73 28.79
CA ASN A 18 13.18 -6.07 28.20
C ASN A 18 11.84 -6.80 28.37
N GLY A 19 11.19 -6.66 29.53
CA GLY A 19 9.84 -7.19 29.77
C GLY A 19 8.80 -6.62 28.80
N ILE A 20 8.80 -5.29 28.62
CA ILE A 20 7.89 -4.60 27.69
C ILE A 20 8.14 -5.05 26.25
N LEU A 21 9.40 -5.09 25.81
CA LEU A 21 9.76 -5.53 24.46
C LEU A 21 9.37 -7.00 24.21
N GLY A 22 9.51 -7.87 25.22
CA GLY A 22 9.07 -9.27 25.16
C GLY A 22 7.55 -9.40 24.95
N ALA A 23 6.77 -8.61 25.69
CA ALA A 23 5.31 -8.56 25.53
C ALA A 23 4.90 -8.04 24.14
N MET A 24 5.53 -6.95 23.69
CA MET A 24 5.27 -6.37 22.36
C MET A 24 5.58 -7.35 21.23
N ARG A 25 6.68 -8.09 21.33
CA ARG A 25 7.04 -9.14 20.36
C ARG A 25 5.98 -10.24 20.30
N SER A 26 5.50 -10.67 21.46
CA SER A 26 4.48 -11.71 21.56
C SER A 26 3.16 -11.26 20.94
N PHE A 27 2.76 -10.01 21.18
CA PHE A 27 1.57 -9.40 20.55
C PHE A 27 1.72 -9.30 19.03
N ALA A 28 2.86 -8.80 18.54
CA ALA A 28 3.14 -8.71 17.10
C ALA A 28 3.09 -10.08 16.42
N LEU A 29 3.65 -11.12 17.04
CA LEU A 29 3.60 -12.49 16.53
C LEU A 29 2.17 -13.06 16.50
N ALA A 30 1.37 -12.79 17.52
CA ALA A 30 -0.04 -13.20 17.54
C ALA A 30 -0.83 -12.52 16.42
N GLU A 31 -0.56 -11.24 16.18
CA GLU A 31 -1.21 -10.47 15.11
C GLU A 31 -0.79 -10.95 13.72
N LEU A 32 0.50 -11.21 13.50
CA LEU A 32 0.99 -11.79 12.24
C LEU A 32 0.33 -13.14 11.95
N LYS A 33 0.21 -14.02 12.96
CA LYS A 33 -0.51 -15.31 12.81
C LYS A 33 -2.00 -15.14 12.52
N ARG A 34 -2.60 -14.04 12.98
CA ARG A 34 -4.01 -13.74 12.69
C ARG A 34 -4.17 -13.29 11.24
N ILE A 35 -3.34 -12.37 10.79
CA ILE A 35 -3.36 -11.85 9.42
C ILE A 35 -3.00 -12.95 8.42
N GLY A 36 -1.93 -13.71 8.67
CA GLY A 36 -1.46 -14.79 7.79
C GLY A 36 -2.46 -15.93 7.59
N ARG A 37 -3.45 -16.10 8.48
CA ARG A 37 -4.55 -17.07 8.27
C ARG A 37 -5.46 -16.71 7.10
N HIS A 38 -5.53 -15.43 6.73
CA HIS A 38 -6.37 -14.93 5.65
C HIS A 38 -5.59 -14.74 4.34
N GLU A 39 -4.26 -14.69 4.40
CA GLU A 39 -3.40 -14.40 3.26
C GLU A 39 -3.58 -15.40 2.12
N THR A 40 -3.61 -16.71 2.40
CA THR A 40 -3.79 -17.74 1.36
C THR A 40 -5.11 -17.57 0.61
N ALA A 41 -6.20 -17.28 1.32
CA ALA A 41 -7.51 -17.08 0.71
C ALA A 41 -7.54 -15.79 -0.13
N GLN A 42 -6.92 -14.71 0.36
CA GLN A 42 -6.79 -13.46 -0.40
C GLN A 42 -5.96 -13.67 -1.67
N GLN A 43 -4.86 -14.43 -1.60
CA GLN A 43 -4.04 -14.71 -2.77
C GLN A 43 -4.82 -15.50 -3.83
N GLN A 44 -5.61 -16.50 -3.42
CA GLN A 44 -6.47 -17.25 -4.35
C GLN A 44 -7.50 -16.36 -5.06
N VAL A 45 -8.10 -15.42 -4.34
CA VAL A 45 -9.03 -14.43 -4.92
C VAL A 45 -8.29 -13.53 -5.91
N MET A 46 -7.10 -13.05 -5.55
CA MET A 46 -6.28 -12.21 -6.44
C MET A 46 -5.86 -12.94 -7.72
N ASP A 47 -5.43 -14.20 -7.62
CA ASP A 47 -5.05 -15.02 -8.77
C ASP A 47 -6.24 -15.24 -9.71
N THR A 48 -7.42 -15.50 -9.15
CA THR A 48 -8.67 -15.68 -9.92
C THR A 48 -9.09 -14.38 -10.60
N LEU A 49 -9.01 -13.25 -9.89
CA LEU A 49 -9.30 -11.93 -10.46
C LEU A 49 -8.32 -11.57 -11.58
N ALA A 50 -7.03 -11.87 -11.41
CA ALA A 50 -6.02 -11.61 -12.43
C ALA A 50 -6.31 -12.38 -13.73
N LEU A 51 -6.69 -13.65 -13.64
CA LEU A 51 -7.11 -14.45 -14.79
C LEU A 51 -8.37 -13.87 -15.45
N ALA A 52 -9.39 -13.53 -14.67
CA ALA A 52 -10.63 -12.94 -15.20
C ALA A 52 -10.38 -11.59 -15.91
N VAL A 53 -9.53 -10.73 -15.34
CA VAL A 53 -9.10 -9.46 -15.96
C VAL A 53 -8.35 -9.72 -17.26
N GLN A 54 -7.49 -10.74 -17.31
CA GLN A 54 -6.74 -11.09 -18.51
C GLN A 54 -7.67 -11.56 -19.64
N ASP A 55 -8.70 -12.34 -19.31
CA ASP A 55 -9.73 -12.77 -20.28
C ASP A 55 -10.54 -11.57 -20.80
N LEU A 56 -10.76 -10.56 -19.96
CA LEU A 56 -11.47 -9.32 -20.30
C LEU A 56 -10.62 -8.30 -21.03
N ALA A 57 -9.28 -8.39 -20.98
CA ALA A 57 -8.38 -7.34 -21.45
C ALA A 57 -8.56 -6.96 -22.92
N ALA A 58 -8.88 -7.93 -23.79
CA ALA A 58 -9.15 -7.67 -25.21
C ALA A 58 -10.49 -6.93 -25.46
N TYR A 59 -11.35 -6.86 -24.44
CA TYR A 59 -12.70 -6.33 -24.51
C TYR A 59 -12.90 -5.05 -23.67
N LEU A 60 -11.90 -4.67 -22.88
CA LEU A 60 -11.91 -3.43 -22.09
C LEU A 60 -11.65 -2.21 -22.99
N PRO A 61 -12.25 -1.04 -22.70
CA PRO A 61 -11.97 0.18 -23.44
C PRO A 61 -10.49 0.52 -23.45
N ALA A 62 -10.01 1.12 -24.54
CA ALA A 62 -8.60 1.50 -24.69
C ALA A 62 -8.09 2.44 -23.59
N ALA A 63 -8.97 3.14 -22.86
CA ALA A 63 -8.61 3.94 -21.68
C ALA A 63 -8.23 3.07 -20.45
N ALA A 64 -8.93 1.93 -20.25
CA ALA A 64 -8.64 1.00 -19.16
C ALA A 64 -7.36 0.16 -19.41
N VAL A 65 -6.94 0.05 -20.67
CA VAL A 65 -5.77 -0.72 -21.13
C VAL A 65 -4.72 0.18 -21.81
N SER A 66 -4.80 1.51 -21.61
CA SER A 66 -4.08 2.47 -22.43
C SER A 66 -2.56 2.33 -22.28
N PRO A 67 -1.79 2.37 -23.38
CA PRO A 67 -0.33 2.42 -23.28
C PRO A 67 0.09 3.71 -22.57
N LEU A 68 0.83 3.54 -21.47
CA LEU A 68 1.34 4.62 -20.63
C LEU A 68 2.11 5.66 -21.48
N THR A 69 1.48 6.80 -21.76
CA THR A 69 2.19 7.96 -22.32
C THR A 69 3.11 8.55 -21.26
N ALA A 70 4.16 9.27 -21.68
CA ALA A 70 5.05 9.95 -20.74
C ALA A 70 4.31 11.00 -19.88
N GLN A 71 3.28 11.63 -20.43
CA GLN A 71 2.39 12.55 -19.72
C GLN A 71 1.59 11.85 -18.60
N ASN A 72 1.04 10.65 -18.84
CA ASN A 72 0.30 9.90 -17.81
C ASN A 72 1.15 9.56 -16.58
N ARG A 73 2.49 9.50 -16.70
CA ARG A 73 3.37 9.20 -15.56
C ARG A 73 3.57 10.39 -14.61
N LEU A 74 3.41 11.62 -15.10
CA LEU A 74 3.48 12.83 -14.28
C LEU A 74 2.23 12.98 -13.40
N ASN A 75 1.13 12.35 -13.80
CA ASN A 75 -0.14 12.37 -13.08
C ASN A 75 -0.39 11.06 -12.31
N ASP A 76 0.62 10.20 -12.09
CA ASP A 76 0.41 9.03 -11.26
C ASP A 76 0.18 9.42 -9.79
N ILE A 77 -0.87 8.89 -9.20
CA ILE A 77 -1.12 8.95 -7.75
C ILE A 77 -0.30 7.86 -7.07
N TRP A 78 0.57 8.27 -6.16
CA TRP A 78 1.40 7.38 -5.35
C TRP A 78 0.78 7.17 -3.98
N VAL A 79 0.54 5.92 -3.61
CA VAL A 79 0.12 5.53 -2.27
C VAL A 79 1.30 4.86 -1.59
N VAL A 80 1.79 5.46 -0.52
CA VAL A 80 2.95 4.96 0.23
C VAL A 80 2.45 4.38 1.54
N LEU A 81 2.55 3.05 1.68
CA LEU A 81 2.09 2.33 2.86
C LEU A 81 3.20 2.23 3.90
N GLY A 82 2.98 2.84 5.05
CA GLY A 82 3.89 2.87 6.18
C GLY A 82 3.26 2.38 7.47
N SER A 83 4.01 2.48 8.57
CA SER A 83 3.54 2.05 9.87
C SER A 83 2.71 3.14 10.57
N ALA A 84 1.63 2.73 11.24
CA ALA A 84 0.88 3.57 12.18
C ALA A 84 1.61 3.69 13.53
N ARG A 85 2.32 2.63 13.93
CA ARG A 85 3.04 2.52 15.22
C ARG A 85 4.55 2.41 15.02
N GLY A 86 5.30 2.73 16.08
CA GLY A 86 6.77 2.66 16.09
C GLY A 86 7.30 1.25 16.34
N PHE A 87 8.63 1.13 16.50
CA PHE A 87 9.36 -0.14 16.74
C PHE A 87 9.35 -1.14 15.57
N CYS A 88 9.22 -0.64 14.33
CA CYS A 88 9.22 -1.46 13.12
C CYS A 88 10.60 -1.52 12.40
N GLY A 89 11.68 -1.09 13.06
CA GLY A 89 13.01 -1.02 12.43
C GLY A 89 13.03 -0.08 11.22
N SER A 90 13.62 -0.51 10.11
CA SER A 90 13.77 0.25 8.86
C SER A 90 12.51 0.29 7.97
N PHE A 91 11.33 -0.07 8.50
CA PHE A 91 10.13 -0.30 7.68
C PHE A 91 9.77 0.90 6.81
N ASN A 92 9.66 2.09 7.42
CA ASN A 92 9.28 3.30 6.70
C ASN A 92 10.41 3.78 5.79
N GLU A 93 11.66 3.72 6.25
CA GLU A 93 12.84 4.15 5.48
C GLU A 93 12.99 3.34 4.18
N ASP A 94 12.71 2.04 4.23
CA ASP A 94 12.81 1.16 3.07
C ASP A 94 11.74 1.48 2.02
N VAL A 95 10.49 1.72 2.43
CA VAL A 95 9.41 2.11 1.51
C VAL A 95 9.64 3.52 0.94
N ILE A 96 10.06 4.47 1.78
CA ILE A 96 10.41 5.83 1.33
C ILE A 96 11.51 5.78 0.27
N ARG A 97 12.54 4.94 0.47
CA ARG A 97 13.66 4.80 -0.45
C ARG A 97 13.19 4.35 -1.83
N VAL A 98 12.35 3.31 -1.91
CA VAL A 98 11.85 2.80 -3.20
C VAL A 98 10.91 3.81 -3.86
N TRP A 99 10.03 4.45 -3.09
CA TRP A 99 9.15 5.50 -3.59
C TRP A 99 9.93 6.65 -4.24
N ARG A 100 10.92 7.21 -3.52
CA ARG A 100 11.74 8.34 -4.04
C ARG A 100 12.59 8.00 -5.26
N GLN A 101 12.89 6.72 -5.48
CA GLN A 101 13.64 6.28 -6.66
C GLN A 101 12.77 6.25 -7.93
N GLN A 102 11.45 6.14 -7.79
CA GLN A 102 10.54 5.92 -8.91
C GLN A 102 9.56 7.09 -9.14
N ALA A 103 9.14 7.77 -8.08
CA ALA A 103 8.27 8.94 -8.16
C ALA A 103 9.05 10.16 -8.64
N GLN A 104 8.37 10.98 -9.45
CA GLN A 104 8.86 12.27 -9.92
C GLN A 104 8.39 13.39 -8.99
N PRO A 105 9.15 14.50 -8.87
CA PRO A 105 8.70 15.67 -8.15
C PRO A 105 7.37 16.19 -8.71
N GLY A 106 6.41 16.51 -7.83
CA GLY A 106 5.08 16.99 -8.20
C GLY A 106 4.03 15.88 -8.39
N ASN A 107 4.40 14.60 -8.33
CA ASN A 107 3.39 13.55 -8.33
C ASN A 107 2.51 13.60 -7.06
N PRO A 108 1.18 13.54 -7.19
CA PRO A 108 0.28 13.50 -6.04
C PRO A 108 0.57 12.25 -5.19
N THR A 109 0.81 12.45 -3.89
CA THR A 109 1.25 11.38 -2.99
C THR A 109 0.38 11.30 -1.74
N ILE A 110 -0.14 10.11 -1.47
CA ILE A 110 -0.88 9.74 -0.26
C ILE A 110 0.05 8.93 0.64
N LEU A 111 0.31 9.42 1.85
CA LEU A 111 1.05 8.72 2.90
C LEU A 111 0.06 8.05 3.86
N VAL A 112 0.17 6.73 3.99
CA VAL A 112 -0.70 5.94 4.88
C VAL A 112 0.10 5.50 6.10
N GLY A 113 -0.30 5.99 7.27
CA GLY A 113 0.35 5.67 8.54
C GLY A 113 1.03 6.88 9.19
N GLU A 114 0.78 7.04 10.47
CA GLU A 114 1.13 8.19 11.29
C GLU A 114 2.65 8.33 11.46
N ARG A 115 3.38 7.21 11.57
CA ARG A 115 4.84 7.25 11.70
C ARG A 115 5.50 7.57 10.38
N LEU A 116 4.97 7.08 9.27
CA LEU A 116 5.46 7.44 7.94
C LEU A 116 5.27 8.93 7.69
N ARG A 117 4.06 9.46 7.97
CA ARG A 117 3.78 10.89 7.87
C ARG A 117 4.72 11.71 8.74
N GLY A 118 5.03 11.27 9.96
CA GLY A 118 5.97 11.98 10.85
C GLY A 118 7.40 12.08 10.31
N LEU A 119 7.81 11.23 9.36
CA LEU A 119 9.14 11.25 8.76
C LEU A 119 9.26 12.14 7.51
N LEU A 120 8.12 12.56 6.95
CA LEU A 120 8.05 13.30 5.70
C LEU A 120 7.26 14.60 5.91
N ALA A 121 7.84 15.73 5.50
CA ALA A 121 7.16 17.01 5.47
C ALA A 121 7.07 17.50 4.03
N GLY A 122 5.91 18.03 3.65
CA GLY A 122 5.65 18.60 2.34
C GLY A 122 4.16 18.94 2.19
N ASP A 123 3.86 20.08 1.61
CA ASP A 123 2.48 20.56 1.43
C ASP A 123 1.70 19.71 0.40
N ASP A 124 2.41 19.06 -0.52
CA ASP A 124 1.82 18.19 -1.56
C ASP A 124 1.56 16.74 -1.09
N LEU A 125 1.79 16.45 0.19
CA LEU A 125 1.66 15.10 0.76
C LEU A 125 0.36 14.98 1.55
N ILE A 126 -0.55 14.12 1.09
CA ILE A 126 -1.81 13.82 1.79
C ILE A 126 -1.55 12.73 2.81
N GLY A 127 -1.51 13.08 4.09
CA GLY A 127 -1.34 12.12 5.17
C GLY A 127 -2.67 11.59 5.70
N ILE A 128 -2.91 10.28 5.58
CA ILE A 128 -4.08 9.60 6.15
C ILE A 128 -3.67 8.58 7.22
N PRO A 129 -4.55 8.31 8.21
CA PRO A 129 -4.21 7.40 9.29
C PRO A 129 -4.17 5.95 8.80
N GLY A 130 -3.23 5.16 9.32
CA GLY A 130 -3.01 3.78 8.89
C GLY A 130 -4.01 2.78 9.47
N ALA A 131 -3.81 1.50 9.17
CA ALA A 131 -4.44 0.41 9.92
C ALA A 131 -3.58 0.08 11.15
N GLU A 132 -4.17 0.06 12.35
CA GLU A 132 -3.47 -0.33 13.57
C GLU A 132 -3.44 -1.85 13.78
N SER A 133 -4.42 -2.55 13.21
CA SER A 133 -4.57 -4.00 13.26
C SER A 133 -5.18 -4.52 11.96
N GLY A 134 -5.17 -5.84 11.76
CA GLY A 134 -5.85 -6.47 10.63
C GLY A 134 -7.36 -6.24 10.58
N LEU A 135 -8.01 -5.89 11.71
CA LEU A 135 -9.44 -5.57 11.75
C LEU A 135 -9.74 -4.19 11.17
N ASP A 136 -8.78 -3.26 11.24
CA ASP A 136 -8.94 -1.88 10.79
C ASP A 136 -8.55 -1.70 9.31
N ALA A 137 -8.12 -2.79 8.67
CA ALA A 137 -7.64 -2.77 7.28
C ALA A 137 -8.72 -2.27 6.30
N SER A 138 -9.98 -2.70 6.45
CA SER A 138 -11.08 -2.25 5.57
C SER A 138 -11.30 -0.74 5.69
N ALA A 139 -11.38 -0.22 6.92
CA ALA A 139 -11.55 1.21 7.14
C ALA A 139 -10.34 2.04 6.68
N ALA A 140 -9.13 1.46 6.71
CA ALA A 140 -7.96 2.08 6.10
C ALA A 140 -8.05 2.11 4.57
N ILE A 141 -8.54 1.05 3.93
CA ILE A 141 -8.77 0.99 2.49
C ILE A 141 -9.80 2.04 2.06
N ASP A 142 -10.92 2.16 2.76
CA ASP A 142 -11.96 3.15 2.45
C ASP A 142 -11.39 4.58 2.47
N ARG A 143 -10.58 4.92 3.49
CA ARG A 143 -9.89 6.22 3.57
C ARG A 143 -8.89 6.44 2.43
N ILE A 144 -8.19 5.39 1.99
CA ILE A 144 -7.30 5.47 0.82
C ILE A 144 -8.13 5.77 -0.44
N LEU A 145 -9.24 5.07 -0.63
CA LEU A 145 -10.10 5.24 -1.80
C LEU A 145 -10.73 6.65 -1.83
N ASP A 146 -11.18 7.16 -0.70
CA ASP A 146 -11.68 8.54 -0.57
C ASP A 146 -10.61 9.57 -0.95
N ALA A 147 -9.37 9.38 -0.48
CA ALA A 147 -8.26 10.27 -0.81
C ALA A 147 -7.86 10.19 -2.30
N VAL A 148 -7.91 9.01 -2.90
CA VAL A 148 -7.69 8.83 -4.34
C VAL A 148 -8.80 9.51 -5.14
N ALA A 149 -10.07 9.37 -4.73
CA ALA A 149 -11.21 9.99 -5.39
C ALA A 149 -11.12 11.54 -5.34
N ALA A 150 -10.70 12.09 -4.21
CA ALA A 150 -10.50 13.53 -4.06
C ALA A 150 -9.40 14.09 -4.99
N LEU A 151 -8.38 13.28 -5.32
CA LEU A 151 -7.32 13.66 -6.25
C LEU A 151 -7.71 13.49 -7.73
N ARG A 152 -8.71 12.67 -8.03
CA ARG A 152 -9.16 12.35 -9.40
C ARG A 152 -10.18 13.33 -9.99
N LEU A 153 -10.57 14.38 -9.25
CA LEU A 153 -11.72 15.24 -9.58
C LEU A 153 -11.65 15.94 -10.95
N ASP A 154 -10.48 16.02 -11.59
CA ASP A 154 -10.30 16.78 -12.85
C ASP A 154 -10.30 15.93 -14.15
N ASP A 155 -9.85 14.67 -14.15
CA ASP A 155 -9.98 13.73 -15.29
C ASP A 155 -9.66 12.27 -14.87
N PRO A 156 -10.61 11.31 -14.88
CA PRO A 156 -10.35 9.92 -14.47
C PRO A 156 -9.34 9.17 -15.35
N ALA A 157 -9.14 9.60 -16.60
CA ALA A 157 -8.35 8.87 -17.60
C ALA A 157 -6.85 9.19 -17.57
N GLU A 158 -6.43 10.27 -16.90
CA GLU A 158 -5.03 10.70 -16.88
C GLU A 158 -4.20 10.14 -15.73
N PHE A 159 -4.82 9.71 -14.63
CA PHE A 159 -4.10 9.34 -13.40
C PHE A 159 -3.94 7.83 -13.26
N GLY A 160 -2.68 7.36 -13.25
CA GLY A 160 -2.37 6.02 -12.77
C GLY A 160 -2.41 5.92 -11.24
N LEU A 161 -2.46 4.70 -10.73
CA LEU A 161 -2.37 4.42 -9.29
C LEU A 161 -1.20 3.49 -9.04
N ILE A 162 -0.25 3.91 -8.21
CA ILE A 162 0.92 3.14 -7.82
C ILE A 162 0.95 3.02 -6.31
N VAL A 163 1.15 1.80 -5.80
CA VAL A 163 1.27 1.53 -4.37
C VAL A 163 2.70 1.10 -4.06
N CYS A 164 3.33 1.78 -3.10
CA CYS A 164 4.60 1.37 -2.51
C CYS A 164 4.35 0.71 -1.14
N VAL A 165 4.88 -0.50 -0.96
CA VAL A 165 4.66 -1.33 0.22
C VAL A 165 5.92 -2.14 0.53
N ARG A 166 6.10 -2.52 1.80
CA ARG A 166 7.11 -3.49 2.24
C ARG A 166 6.43 -4.73 2.80
N ASP A 167 6.80 -5.89 2.24
CA ASP A 167 6.45 -7.20 2.80
C ASP A 167 7.63 -7.82 3.57
N ASP A 168 7.54 -9.11 3.85
CA ASP A 168 8.57 -9.91 4.50
C ASP A 168 9.88 -9.99 3.69
N ARG A 169 9.83 -9.78 2.37
CA ARG A 169 10.99 -9.85 1.46
C ARG A 169 11.64 -8.49 1.27
N ALA A 170 10.89 -7.51 0.77
CA ALA A 170 11.44 -6.21 0.39
C ALA A 170 10.37 -5.13 0.22
N ALA A 171 10.82 -3.87 0.28
CA ALA A 171 10.04 -2.75 -0.23
C ALA A 171 9.96 -2.81 -1.77
N ARG A 172 8.77 -2.57 -2.32
CA ARG A 172 8.51 -2.48 -3.76
C ARG A 172 7.42 -1.45 -4.04
N CYS A 173 7.36 -0.96 -5.28
CA CYS A 173 6.20 -0.24 -5.78
C CYS A 173 5.56 -1.04 -6.92
N GLN A 174 4.24 -1.08 -6.94
CA GLN A 174 3.44 -1.79 -7.95
C GLN A 174 2.36 -0.85 -8.50
N ARG A 175 2.17 -0.87 -9.82
CA ARG A 175 1.06 -0.15 -10.45
C ARG A 175 -0.22 -0.98 -10.33
N LEU A 176 -1.25 -0.37 -9.74
CA LEU A 176 -2.61 -0.92 -9.66
C LEU A 176 -3.50 -0.41 -10.80
N TRP A 177 -3.23 0.78 -11.33
CA TRP A 177 -4.00 1.37 -12.44
C TRP A 177 -3.13 2.19 -13.41
N PRO A 178 -3.42 2.18 -14.73
CA PRO A 178 -4.29 1.23 -15.43
C PRO A 178 -3.76 -0.20 -15.27
N LEU A 179 -4.65 -1.17 -15.45
CA LEU A 179 -4.29 -2.58 -15.34
C LEU A 179 -3.26 -2.91 -16.42
N LEU A 180 -2.10 -3.44 -16.01
CA LEU A 180 -1.07 -3.89 -16.94
C LEU A 180 -1.51 -5.22 -17.56
N SER A 181 -2.36 -5.15 -18.58
CA SER A 181 -2.80 -6.33 -19.32
C SER A 181 -1.71 -6.78 -20.28
N HIS A 182 -1.35 -8.07 -20.22
CA HIS A 182 -0.68 -8.71 -21.34
C HIS A 182 -1.73 -9.12 -22.37
N ALA A 183 -1.48 -8.85 -23.65
CA ALA A 183 -2.39 -9.28 -24.72
C ALA A 183 -2.66 -10.79 -24.60
N PRO A 184 -3.93 -11.23 -24.61
CA PRO A 184 -4.24 -12.65 -24.47
C PRO A 184 -3.64 -13.45 -25.63
N ALA A 185 -3.11 -14.64 -25.33
CA ALA A 185 -2.52 -15.54 -26.34
C ALA A 185 -3.56 -16.09 -27.34
N SER A 186 -4.85 -15.98 -27.03
CA SER A 186 -5.96 -16.44 -27.87
C SER A 186 -7.19 -15.60 -27.56
N ALA A 187 -7.74 -14.90 -28.56
CA ALA A 187 -9.04 -14.26 -28.45
C ALA A 187 -10.14 -15.33 -28.41
N GLY A 188 -10.58 -15.71 -27.20
CA GLY A 188 -11.81 -16.50 -27.01
C GLY A 188 -13.06 -15.68 -27.35
N TYR A 189 -14.25 -16.22 -27.10
CA TYR A 189 -15.50 -15.46 -27.25
C TYR A 189 -15.59 -14.33 -26.22
N PRO A 190 -16.22 -13.18 -26.56
CA PRO A 190 -16.45 -12.11 -25.60
C PRO A 190 -17.26 -12.63 -24.41
N PRO A 191 -16.89 -12.27 -23.17
CA PRO A 191 -17.68 -12.61 -22.01
C PRO A 191 -19.05 -11.94 -22.10
N LEU A 192 -20.05 -12.61 -21.54
CA LEU A 192 -21.43 -12.13 -21.54
C LEU A 192 -21.52 -10.92 -20.60
N THR A 193 -21.54 -9.72 -21.16
CA THR A 193 -21.68 -8.48 -20.39
C THR A 193 -23.17 -8.19 -20.16
N LEU A 194 -23.54 -8.00 -18.90
CA LEU A 194 -24.92 -7.64 -18.51
C LEU A 194 -25.18 -6.12 -18.61
N MET A 195 -24.13 -5.33 -18.90
CA MET A 195 -24.18 -3.88 -19.07
C MET A 195 -23.36 -3.46 -20.31
N PRO A 196 -23.69 -2.34 -20.97
CA PRO A 196 -22.93 -1.82 -22.10
C PRO A 196 -21.47 -1.56 -21.71
N ALA A 197 -20.52 -1.83 -22.61
CA ALA A 197 -19.08 -1.67 -22.35
C ALA A 197 -18.65 -0.25 -21.91
N ALA A 198 -19.45 0.77 -22.25
CA ALA A 198 -19.23 2.16 -21.84
C ALA A 198 -19.62 2.47 -20.38
N GLU A 199 -20.40 1.59 -19.73
CA GLU A 199 -20.87 1.77 -18.34
C GLU A 199 -20.04 0.97 -17.31
N VAL A 200 -19.09 0.15 -17.79
CA VAL A 200 -18.25 -0.73 -16.96
C VAL A 200 -16.85 -0.15 -16.73
N ALA A 201 -16.49 0.94 -17.42
CA ALA A 201 -15.16 1.56 -17.38
C ALA A 201 -15.17 2.94 -16.71
#